data_AF-A0A0J7XYN0-F1
#
_entry.id   AF-A0A0J7XYN0-F1
#
_cell.length_a   1.000
_cell.length_b   1.000
_cell.length_c   1.000
_cell.angle_alpha   90.00
_cell.angle_beta   90.00
_cell.angle_gamma   90.00
#
_symmetry.space_group_name_H-M   'P 1'
#
loop_
_entity.id
_entity.type
_entity.pdbx_description
1 polymer ?
#
loop_
_entity_poly.entity_id
_entity_poly.type
_entity_poly.pdbx_seq_one_letter_code
_entity_poly.pdbx_strand_id
1 'polypeptide(L)'
;MRQQAWRLDMGCLTLTWRDGDLRGTLFLDPTERLAVAQLRDRVRLGGWSGPGDVRATVVVDGGRHEVGPIVLPTRDDGSDDWLEAGRWVGTLQTMLDAHPGSDPKLSIDDLSNAGTWLKRFHDCYSASTMRVEHIPNEDDDPTHAVIYRLRCDVGEWCFFAIVRREVPVDTIIDGRRTLFMKPAELLEAHVMRGAWADHINVILPAYERHVRAMGDPTYFWDIGDLEDWLASRFPPDAE
;
A
#
# COMPACT_ATOMS: atom_id res chain seq x y z
N MET A 1 47.37 6.38 -21.07
CA MET A 1 46.31 7.26 -20.52
C MET A 1 45.83 6.65 -19.21
N ARG A 2 45.75 7.41 -18.11
CA ARG A 2 45.11 6.90 -16.88
C ARG A 2 43.60 6.90 -17.13
N GLN A 3 42.98 5.72 -17.18
CA GLN A 3 41.52 5.63 -17.24
C GLN A 3 40.94 6.21 -15.95
N GLN A 4 40.05 7.21 -16.09
CA GLN A 4 39.35 7.79 -14.96
C GLN A 4 38.32 6.78 -14.47
N ALA A 5 38.46 6.32 -13.23
CA ALA A 5 37.38 5.66 -12.52
C ALA A 5 36.53 6.75 -11.85
N TRP A 6 35.22 6.70 -12.02
CA TRP A 6 34.31 7.57 -11.29
C TRP A 6 33.17 6.78 -10.65
N ARG A 7 32.67 7.31 -9.54
CA ARG A 7 31.56 6.78 -8.75
C ARG A 7 30.54 7.91 -8.60
N LEU A 8 29.30 7.62 -8.92
CA LEU A 8 28.17 8.53 -8.74
C LEU A 8 27.15 7.85 -7.82
N ASP A 9 26.97 8.40 -6.63
CA ASP A 9 25.98 7.93 -5.67
C ASP A 9 24.69 8.74 -5.84
N MET A 10 23.61 8.09 -6.30
CA MET A 10 22.30 8.70 -6.55
C MET A 10 21.29 8.25 -5.50
N GLY A 11 21.68 8.31 -4.23
CA GLY A 11 20.88 7.84 -3.10
C GLY A 11 20.84 6.32 -3.02
N CYS A 12 19.90 5.69 -3.73
CA CYS A 12 19.71 4.24 -3.70
C CYS A 12 20.50 3.48 -4.77
N LEU A 13 20.85 4.15 -5.86
CA LEU A 13 21.58 3.60 -6.98
C LEU A 13 22.99 4.19 -7.00
N THR A 14 24.00 3.35 -6.85
CA THR A 14 25.39 3.71 -7.12
C THR A 14 25.73 3.31 -8.54
N LEU A 15 26.26 4.26 -9.32
CA LEU A 15 26.87 3.98 -10.62
C LEU A 15 28.38 4.05 -10.49
N THR A 16 29.08 3.02 -10.96
CA THR A 16 30.54 2.98 -11.02
C THR A 16 31.00 2.77 -12.45
N TRP A 17 31.88 3.64 -12.94
CA TRP A 17 32.55 3.46 -14.23
C TRP A 17 34.01 3.14 -14.03
N ARG A 18 34.48 2.06 -14.65
CA ARG A 18 35.88 1.66 -14.63
C ARG A 18 36.22 0.90 -15.91
N ASP A 19 37.32 1.29 -16.54
CA ASP A 19 37.90 0.59 -17.69
C ASP A 19 36.91 0.38 -18.87
N GLY A 20 35.96 1.30 -19.04
CA GLY A 20 34.91 1.23 -20.08
C GLY A 20 33.65 0.48 -19.67
N ASP A 21 33.62 -0.15 -18.49
CA ASP A 21 32.48 -0.85 -17.92
C ASP A 21 31.72 0.08 -16.94
N LEU A 22 30.43 0.29 -17.17
CA LEU A 22 29.55 1.09 -16.33
C LEU A 22 28.59 0.16 -15.60
N ARG A 23 28.71 0.05 -14.27
CA ARG A 23 27.87 -0.84 -13.45
C ARG A 23 26.95 -0.03 -12.55
N GLY A 24 25.71 -0.47 -12.42
CA GLY A 24 24.80 -0.01 -11.39
C GLY A 24 24.75 -1.00 -10.23
N THR A 25 24.66 -0.50 -9.01
CA THR A 25 24.37 -1.32 -7.82
C THR A 25 23.29 -0.62 -7.02
N LEU A 26 22.18 -1.32 -6.79
CA LEU A 26 21.19 -0.89 -5.81
C LEU A 26 21.59 -1.51 -4.47
N PHE A 27 21.68 -0.71 -3.41
CA PHE A 27 21.83 -1.22 -2.06
C PHE A 27 20.64 -0.80 -1.23
N LEU A 28 20.06 -1.76 -0.53
CA LEU A 28 19.00 -1.53 0.43
C LEU A 28 19.23 -2.46 1.61
N ASP A 29 19.66 -1.87 2.72
CA ASP A 29 19.71 -2.58 3.99
C ASP A 29 18.25 -2.77 4.48
N PRO A 30 17.79 -4.01 4.73
CA PRO A 30 16.41 -4.27 5.16
C PRO A 30 15.98 -3.54 6.44
N THR A 31 16.96 -3.14 7.27
CA THR A 31 16.75 -2.40 8.52
C THR A 31 16.82 -0.88 8.35
N GLU A 32 17.29 -0.38 7.20
CA GLU A 32 17.41 1.05 6.93
C GLU A 32 16.03 1.70 6.87
N ARG A 33 15.79 2.64 7.79
CA ARG A 33 14.54 3.40 7.85
C ARG A 33 14.59 4.64 6.98
N LEU A 34 13.71 4.69 5.99
CA LEU A 34 13.65 5.72 4.96
C LEU A 34 12.27 6.36 4.94
N ALA A 35 12.20 7.63 4.52
CA ALA A 35 10.92 8.25 4.22
C ALA A 35 10.15 7.40 3.19
N VAL A 36 8.83 7.27 3.35
CA VAL A 36 8.00 6.38 2.52
C VAL A 36 8.18 6.63 1.01
N ALA A 37 8.31 7.90 0.59
CA ALA A 37 8.57 8.24 -0.81
C ALA A 37 9.89 7.67 -1.33
N GLN A 38 10.96 7.75 -0.51
CA GLN A 38 12.26 7.18 -0.86
C GLN A 38 12.20 5.65 -0.87
N LEU A 39 11.56 5.04 0.13
CA LEU A 39 11.37 3.60 0.21
C LEU A 39 10.62 3.09 -1.02
N ARG A 40 9.55 3.79 -1.43
CA ARG A 40 8.74 3.51 -2.63
C ARG A 40 9.60 3.43 -3.89
N ASP A 41 10.48 4.41 -4.07
CA ASP A 41 11.34 4.47 -5.25
C ASP A 41 12.36 3.31 -5.23
N ARG A 42 12.89 2.96 -4.04
CA ARG A 42 13.79 1.80 -3.89
C ARG A 42 13.11 0.47 -4.18
N VAL A 43 11.93 0.20 -3.61
CA VAL A 43 11.20 -1.06 -3.85
C VAL A 43 10.71 -1.17 -5.29
N ARG A 44 10.37 -0.05 -5.94
CA ARG A 44 10.03 -0.02 -7.38
C ARG A 44 11.23 -0.40 -8.25
N LEU A 45 12.40 0.17 -7.96
CA LEU A 45 13.64 -0.19 -8.65
C LEU A 45 14.02 -1.65 -8.39
N GLY A 46 13.83 -2.14 -7.17
CA GLY A 46 13.96 -3.56 -6.83
C GLY A 46 13.03 -4.43 -7.66
N GLY A 47 11.75 -4.06 -7.81
CA GLY A 47 10.77 -4.81 -8.60
C GLY A 47 11.09 -4.90 -10.10
N TRP A 48 12.03 -4.11 -10.62
CA TRP A 48 12.48 -4.23 -12.00
C TRP A 48 13.40 -5.44 -12.25
N SER A 49 14.00 -6.07 -11.22
CA SER A 49 14.83 -7.30 -11.40
C SER A 49 14.04 -8.53 -11.82
N GLY A 50 12.74 -8.60 -11.49
CA GLY A 50 11.97 -9.84 -11.58
C GLY A 50 12.10 -10.61 -12.91
N PRO A 51 12.03 -9.97 -14.09
CA PRO A 51 12.09 -10.67 -15.37
C PRO A 51 13.47 -10.74 -16.05
N GLY A 52 14.54 -10.14 -15.48
CA GLY A 52 15.89 -10.19 -16.06
C GLY A 52 16.78 -8.97 -15.77
N ASP A 53 17.93 -8.90 -16.46
CA ASP A 53 18.92 -7.83 -16.29
C ASP A 53 18.32 -6.44 -16.53
N VAL A 54 18.28 -5.59 -15.51
CA VAL A 54 17.92 -4.19 -15.64
C VAL A 54 19.11 -3.43 -16.24
N ARG A 55 18.92 -2.74 -17.36
CA ARG A 55 19.92 -1.83 -17.96
C ARG A 55 19.43 -0.40 -17.85
N ALA A 56 20.34 0.53 -17.60
CA ALA A 56 20.03 1.96 -17.63
C ALA A 56 20.76 2.64 -18.78
N THR A 57 20.27 3.79 -19.22
CA THR A 57 21.00 4.67 -20.13
C THR A 57 21.12 6.03 -19.48
N VAL A 58 22.36 6.49 -19.32
CA VAL A 58 22.65 7.81 -18.80
C VAL A 58 22.87 8.75 -19.97
N VAL A 59 22.18 9.90 -19.96
CA VAL A 59 22.34 10.95 -20.97
C VAL A 59 23.07 12.14 -20.35
N VAL A 60 24.26 12.44 -20.85
CA VAL A 60 25.10 13.57 -20.39
C VAL A 60 25.51 14.37 -21.62
N ASP A 61 25.27 15.68 -21.61
CA ASP A 61 25.62 16.60 -22.71
C ASP A 61 25.17 16.13 -24.11
N GLY A 62 24.01 15.46 -24.17
CA GLY A 62 23.44 14.90 -25.41
C GLY A 62 24.04 13.55 -25.85
N GLY A 63 25.09 13.07 -25.19
CA GLY A 63 25.63 11.72 -25.37
C GLY A 63 24.85 10.67 -24.59
N ARG A 64 24.61 9.50 -25.20
CA ARG A 64 23.99 8.34 -24.54
C ARG A 64 25.06 7.34 -24.12
N HIS A 65 25.05 6.95 -22.85
CA HIS A 65 25.96 5.97 -22.28
C HIS A 65 25.15 4.82 -21.69
N GLU A 66 25.31 3.61 -22.23
CA GLU A 66 24.68 2.42 -21.65
C GLU A 66 25.35 2.06 -20.32
N VAL A 67 24.53 1.92 -19.30
CA VAL A 67 24.87 1.28 -18.03
C VAL A 67 24.66 -0.21 -18.26
N GLY A 68 25.69 -1.01 -17.96
CA GLY A 68 25.59 -2.46 -17.87
C GLY A 68 24.52 -2.91 -16.86
N PRO A 69 24.38 -4.22 -16.63
CA PRO A 69 23.33 -4.72 -15.74
C PRO A 69 23.45 -4.08 -14.36
N ILE A 70 22.33 -3.54 -13.86
CA ILE A 70 22.21 -3.06 -12.50
C ILE A 70 22.13 -4.30 -11.62
N VAL A 71 23.15 -4.48 -10.77
CA VAL A 71 23.14 -5.51 -9.75
C VAL A 71 22.18 -5.08 -8.65
N LEU A 72 21.09 -5.82 -8.54
CA LEU A 72 20.08 -5.63 -7.51
C LEU A 72 20.38 -6.59 -6.34
N PRO A 73 20.09 -6.19 -5.09
CA PRO A 73 20.30 -7.07 -3.94
C PRO A 73 19.25 -8.18 -4.01
N THR A 74 19.67 -9.38 -4.40
CA THR A 74 18.85 -10.58 -4.22
C THR A 74 18.76 -10.86 -2.72
N ARG A 75 17.54 -11.07 -2.19
CA ARG A 75 17.39 -11.63 -0.85
C ARG A 75 17.91 -13.06 -0.87
N ASP A 76 18.66 -13.45 0.16
CA ASP A 76 19.22 -14.82 0.30
C ASP A 76 18.13 -15.90 0.39
N ASP A 77 16.88 -15.52 0.67
CA ASP A 77 15.72 -16.41 0.78
C ASP A 77 14.98 -16.66 -0.56
N GLY A 78 15.38 -16.01 -1.66
CA GLY A 78 14.77 -16.18 -2.98
C GLY A 78 13.34 -15.59 -3.12
N SER A 79 12.89 -14.77 -2.18
CA SER A 79 11.57 -14.13 -2.26
C SER A 79 11.64 -12.77 -2.99
N ASP A 80 11.24 -12.75 -4.26
CA ASP A 80 11.20 -11.58 -5.14
C ASP A 80 9.91 -10.74 -4.97
N ASP A 81 9.40 -10.55 -3.75
CA ASP A 81 8.15 -9.79 -3.55
C ASP A 81 8.36 -8.27 -3.48
N TRP A 82 9.41 -7.76 -4.13
CA TRP A 82 9.64 -6.33 -4.33
C TRP A 82 8.46 -5.63 -5.02
N LEU A 83 7.79 -6.33 -5.94
CA LEU A 83 6.59 -5.83 -6.60
C LEU A 83 5.43 -5.68 -5.60
N GLU A 84 5.27 -6.64 -4.69
CA GLU A 84 4.23 -6.58 -3.65
C GLU A 84 4.55 -5.48 -2.63
N ALA A 85 5.78 -5.42 -2.13
CA ALA A 85 6.25 -4.33 -1.28
C ALA A 85 6.05 -2.96 -1.96
N GLY A 86 6.32 -2.86 -3.26
CA GLY A 86 6.07 -1.65 -4.05
C GLY A 86 4.60 -1.24 -4.12
N ARG A 87 3.68 -2.20 -4.17
CA ARG A 87 2.24 -1.93 -4.09
C ARG A 87 1.83 -1.45 -2.71
N TRP A 88 2.29 -2.12 -1.65
CA TRP A 88 2.01 -1.73 -0.27
C TRP A 88 2.51 -0.32 0.03
N VAL A 89 3.78 -0.04 -0.26
CA VAL A 89 4.37 1.29 -0.05
C VAL A 89 3.67 2.35 -0.91
N GLY A 90 3.22 2.00 -2.11
CA GLY A 90 2.39 2.89 -2.94
C GLY A 90 1.07 3.27 -2.27
N THR A 91 0.40 2.32 -1.61
CA THR A 91 -0.80 2.58 -0.82
C THR A 91 -0.51 3.43 0.40
N LEU A 92 0.56 3.15 1.16
CA LEU A 92 0.97 3.97 2.31
C LEU A 92 1.29 5.41 1.89
N GLN A 93 1.93 5.61 0.73
CA GLN A 93 2.17 6.94 0.18
C GLN A 93 0.87 7.67 -0.14
N THR A 94 -0.15 6.98 -0.65
CA THR A 94 -1.45 7.59 -0.92
C THR A 94 -2.11 8.10 0.37
N MET A 95 -1.94 7.39 1.49
CA MET A 95 -2.41 7.85 2.80
C MET A 95 -1.67 9.10 3.27
N LEU A 96 -0.35 9.17 3.03
CA LEU A 96 0.46 10.35 3.36
C LEU A 96 0.12 11.56 2.51
N ASP A 97 -0.12 11.36 1.22
CA ASP A 97 -0.51 12.44 0.31
C ASP A 97 -1.86 13.06 0.74
N ALA A 98 -2.76 12.25 1.32
CA ALA A 98 -4.02 12.70 1.89
C ALA A 98 -3.90 13.32 3.30
N HIS A 99 -2.78 13.09 4.02
CA HIS A 99 -2.51 13.64 5.34
C HIS A 99 -1.11 14.27 5.42
N PRO A 100 -0.87 15.40 4.71
CA PRO A 100 0.44 16.03 4.68
C PRO A 100 0.77 16.60 6.07
N GLY A 101 1.84 16.09 6.69
CA GLY A 101 2.28 16.54 8.01
C GLY A 101 3.12 15.50 8.76
N SER A 102 2.92 14.22 8.43
CA SER A 102 3.73 13.12 8.93
C SER A 102 4.82 12.74 7.93
N ASP A 103 6.00 12.37 8.42
CA ASP A 103 7.12 11.84 7.63
C ASP A 103 7.57 10.49 8.22
N PRO A 104 6.75 9.43 8.11
CA PRO A 104 7.10 8.13 8.64
C PRO A 104 8.35 7.59 7.95
N LYS A 105 9.28 7.10 8.77
CA LYS A 105 10.48 6.43 8.30
C LYS A 105 10.33 4.94 8.55
N LEU A 106 10.24 4.17 7.47
CA LEU A 106 9.98 2.74 7.48
C LEU A 106 11.15 1.99 6.83
N SER A 107 11.40 0.77 7.28
CA SER A 107 12.33 -0.15 6.64
C SER A 107 11.59 -1.27 5.88
N ILE A 108 12.33 -2.10 5.14
CA ILE A 108 11.74 -3.30 4.52
C ILE A 108 11.28 -4.29 5.59
N ASP A 109 12.05 -4.43 6.67
CA ASP A 109 11.67 -5.27 7.80
C ASP A 109 10.36 -4.79 8.45
N ASP A 110 10.15 -3.48 8.59
CA ASP A 110 8.87 -2.94 9.10
C ASP A 110 7.69 -3.39 8.22
N LEU A 111 7.85 -3.40 6.88
CA LEU A 111 6.82 -3.88 5.94
C LEU A 111 6.59 -5.39 6.04
N SER A 112 7.68 -6.17 6.08
CA SER A 112 7.62 -7.63 6.19
C SER A 112 6.96 -8.07 7.51
N ASN A 113 7.26 -7.37 8.61
CA ASN A 113 6.68 -7.65 9.92
C ASN A 113 5.19 -7.26 10.01
N ALA A 114 4.76 -6.23 9.28
CA ALA A 114 3.33 -5.89 9.16
C ALA A 114 2.54 -6.97 8.40
N GLY A 115 3.20 -7.67 7.46
CA GLY A 115 2.75 -8.92 6.86
C GLY A 115 1.31 -8.90 6.36
N THR A 116 0.50 -9.85 6.86
CA THR A 116 -0.90 -10.06 6.44
C THR A 116 -1.79 -8.83 6.65
N TRP A 117 -1.52 -7.99 7.65
CA TRP A 117 -2.33 -6.80 7.93
C TRP A 117 -2.12 -5.74 6.86
N LEU A 118 -0.88 -5.46 6.50
CA LEU A 118 -0.56 -4.51 5.43
C LEU A 118 -1.10 -4.98 4.08
N LYS A 119 -1.03 -6.30 3.82
CA LYS A 119 -1.65 -6.89 2.63
C LYS A 119 -3.16 -6.68 2.59
N ARG A 120 -3.88 -7.02 3.67
CA ARG A 120 -5.34 -6.82 3.75
C ARG A 120 -5.71 -5.34 3.61
N PHE A 121 -4.98 -4.46 4.28
CA PHE A 121 -5.14 -3.01 4.13
C PHE A 121 -5.00 -2.57 2.67
N HIS A 122 -3.94 -3.03 1.99
CA HIS A 122 -3.73 -2.76 0.57
C HIS A 122 -4.86 -3.30 -0.31
N ASP A 123 -5.26 -4.57 -0.12
CA ASP A 123 -6.27 -5.24 -0.94
C ASP A 123 -7.64 -4.57 -0.78
N CYS A 124 -8.06 -4.28 0.46
CA CYS A 124 -9.34 -3.63 0.74
C CYS A 124 -9.38 -2.18 0.24
N TYR A 125 -8.26 -1.47 0.26
CA TYR A 125 -8.19 -0.12 -0.31
C TYR A 125 -8.11 -0.13 -1.84
N SER A 126 -7.14 -0.87 -2.40
CA SER A 126 -6.73 -0.74 -3.80
C SER A 126 -7.55 -1.59 -4.76
N ALA A 127 -8.38 -2.51 -4.26
CA ALA A 127 -9.23 -3.33 -5.12
C ALA A 127 -10.11 -2.47 -6.02
N SER A 128 -10.01 -2.69 -7.33
CA SER A 128 -10.81 -2.00 -8.35
C SER A 128 -12.28 -2.37 -8.26
N THR A 129 -12.59 -3.57 -7.77
CA THR A 129 -13.95 -4.01 -7.46
C THR A 129 -13.93 -4.89 -6.22
N MET A 130 -15.01 -4.84 -5.44
CA MET A 130 -15.20 -5.73 -4.29
C MET A 130 -16.59 -6.33 -4.37
N ARG A 131 -16.73 -7.62 -4.05
CA ARG A 131 -18.02 -8.32 -4.01
C ARG A 131 -18.27 -8.82 -2.61
N VAL A 132 -19.44 -8.51 -2.06
CA VAL A 132 -19.90 -9.04 -0.78
C VAL A 132 -21.21 -9.80 -0.99
N GLU A 133 -21.27 -11.01 -0.46
CA GLU A 133 -22.46 -11.87 -0.50
C GLU A 133 -22.90 -12.18 0.93
N HIS A 134 -24.18 -11.98 1.24
CA HIS A 134 -24.75 -12.27 2.55
C HIS A 134 -26.22 -12.66 2.46
N ILE A 135 -26.76 -13.22 3.54
CA ILE A 135 -28.20 -13.47 3.68
C ILE A 135 -28.83 -12.14 4.12
N PRO A 136 -29.74 -11.54 3.33
CA PRO A 136 -30.39 -10.28 3.71
C PRO A 136 -31.46 -10.52 4.80
N ASN A 137 -31.80 -9.48 5.56
CA ASN A 137 -33.04 -9.48 6.33
C ASN A 137 -34.22 -9.19 5.39
N GLU A 138 -35.44 -9.60 5.80
CA GLU A 138 -36.64 -9.52 4.95
C GLU A 138 -36.99 -8.08 4.50
N ASP A 139 -36.58 -7.07 5.27
CA ASP A 139 -36.92 -5.65 5.05
C ASP A 139 -35.72 -4.77 4.65
N ASP A 140 -34.59 -5.35 4.23
CA ASP A 140 -33.40 -4.53 3.95
C ASP A 140 -33.52 -3.76 2.61
N ASP A 141 -33.62 -2.43 2.69
CA ASP A 141 -33.58 -1.53 1.51
C ASP A 141 -32.29 -1.69 0.68
N PRO A 142 -32.33 -1.41 -0.65
CA PRO A 142 -31.16 -1.33 -1.53
C PRO A 142 -29.99 -0.51 -0.94
N THR A 143 -28.80 -1.11 -0.87
CA THR A 143 -27.57 -0.44 -0.45
C THR A 143 -26.94 0.26 -1.65
N HIS A 144 -26.70 1.57 -1.54
CA HIS A 144 -26.09 2.36 -2.61
C HIS A 144 -24.63 2.71 -2.35
N ALA A 145 -24.18 2.61 -1.09
CA ALA A 145 -22.80 2.81 -0.72
C ALA A 145 -22.44 1.95 0.51
N VAL A 146 -21.15 1.68 0.66
CA VAL A 146 -20.59 1.07 1.86
C VAL A 146 -19.54 2.01 2.40
N ILE A 147 -19.57 2.26 3.70
CA ILE A 147 -18.53 3.01 4.42
C ILE A 147 -17.90 2.12 5.48
N TYR A 148 -16.58 2.18 5.58
CA TYR A 148 -15.79 1.43 6.54
C TYR A 148 -14.49 2.14 6.82
N ARG A 149 -13.82 1.69 7.87
CA ARG A 149 -12.49 2.17 8.22
C ARG A 149 -11.48 1.02 8.15
N LEU A 150 -10.29 1.36 7.69
CA LEU A 150 -9.14 0.47 7.53
C LEU A 150 -8.00 0.97 8.40
N ARG A 151 -7.23 0.05 8.96
CA ARG A 151 -6.01 0.37 9.70
C ARG A 151 -4.89 -0.60 9.36
N CYS A 152 -3.65 -0.16 9.49
CA CYS A 152 -2.51 -1.07 9.59
C CYS A 152 -1.39 -0.41 10.40
N ASP A 153 -0.75 -1.19 11.27
CA ASP A 153 0.43 -0.77 12.00
C ASP A 153 1.67 -1.27 11.24
N VAL A 154 2.60 -0.36 10.94
CA VAL A 154 3.85 -0.63 10.21
C VAL A 154 5.01 0.00 10.99
N GLY A 155 5.83 -0.85 11.61
CA GLY A 155 6.87 -0.41 12.53
C GLY A 155 6.27 0.32 13.73
N GLU A 156 6.60 1.60 13.90
CA GLU A 156 6.07 2.46 14.97
C GLU A 156 4.94 3.39 14.52
N TRP A 157 4.41 3.18 13.32
CA TRP A 157 3.42 4.06 12.70
C TRP A 157 2.11 3.32 12.44
N CYS A 158 1.00 3.97 12.77
CA CYS A 158 -0.35 3.54 12.41
C CYS A 158 -0.81 4.34 11.19
N PHE A 159 -1.24 3.61 10.16
CA PHE A 159 -1.90 4.16 8.98
C PHE A 159 -3.39 3.85 9.07
N PHE A 160 -4.20 4.87 8.83
CA PHE A 160 -5.64 4.78 8.92
C PHE A 160 -6.31 5.43 7.71
N ALA A 161 -7.37 4.79 7.23
CA ALA A 161 -8.19 5.28 6.14
C ALA A 161 -9.68 5.14 6.44
N ILE A 162 -10.45 6.19 6.16
CA ILE A 162 -11.91 6.14 6.06
C ILE A 162 -12.23 6.06 4.58
N VAL A 163 -12.96 5.03 4.20
CA VAL A 163 -13.20 4.70 2.80
C VAL A 163 -14.67 4.49 2.56
N ARG A 164 -15.11 5.00 1.41
CA ARG A 164 -16.43 4.78 0.86
C ARG A 164 -16.30 4.01 -0.45
N ARG A 165 -17.25 3.12 -0.71
CA ARG A 165 -17.42 2.47 -2.02
C ARG A 165 -18.86 2.64 -2.47
N GLU A 166 -19.06 3.05 -3.72
CA GLU A 166 -20.37 3.05 -4.36
C GLU A 166 -20.78 1.61 -4.71
N VAL A 167 -22.06 1.29 -4.54
CA VAL A 167 -22.67 0.01 -4.89
C VAL A 167 -23.60 0.22 -6.08
N PRO A 168 -23.10 0.13 -7.32
CA PRO A 168 -23.94 0.23 -8.52
C PRO A 168 -24.87 -0.96 -8.73
N VAL A 169 -24.56 -2.12 -8.13
CA VAL A 169 -25.35 -3.35 -8.29
C VAL A 169 -25.57 -3.97 -6.92
N ASP A 170 -26.85 -4.11 -6.59
CA ASP A 170 -27.35 -4.77 -5.40
C ASP A 170 -28.50 -5.68 -5.83
N THR A 171 -28.27 -6.99 -5.77
CA THR A 171 -29.22 -7.99 -6.28
C THR A 171 -29.36 -9.14 -5.31
N ILE A 172 -30.55 -9.74 -5.29
CA ILE A 172 -30.81 -10.98 -4.55
C ILE A 172 -30.90 -12.12 -5.57
N ILE A 173 -30.01 -13.10 -5.44
CA ILE A 173 -29.95 -14.31 -6.28
C ILE A 173 -29.92 -15.51 -5.32
N ASP A 174 -30.85 -16.45 -5.48
CA ASP A 174 -30.94 -17.66 -4.66
C ASP A 174 -30.94 -17.41 -3.14
N GLY A 175 -31.63 -16.35 -2.70
CA GLY A 175 -31.72 -15.97 -1.28
C GLY A 175 -30.46 -15.31 -0.71
N ARG A 176 -29.45 -15.02 -1.54
CA ARG A 176 -28.26 -14.27 -1.16
C ARG A 176 -28.23 -12.91 -1.83
N ARG A 177 -28.02 -11.87 -1.03
CA ARG A 177 -27.79 -10.52 -1.50
C ARG A 177 -26.34 -10.35 -1.90
N THR A 178 -26.12 -9.90 -3.13
CA THR A 178 -24.81 -9.68 -3.73
C THR A 178 -24.62 -8.19 -4.02
N LEU A 179 -23.60 -7.61 -3.41
CA LEU A 179 -23.21 -6.22 -3.61
C LEU A 179 -21.95 -6.18 -4.46
N PHE A 180 -21.98 -5.48 -5.60
CA PHE A 180 -20.77 -5.16 -6.36
C PHE A 180 -20.39 -3.71 -6.11
N MET A 181 -19.18 -3.51 -5.60
CA MET A 181 -18.65 -2.22 -5.22
C MET A 181 -17.62 -1.72 -6.23
N LYS A 182 -17.68 -0.43 -6.54
CA LYS A 182 -16.66 0.32 -7.30
C LYS A 182 -15.35 0.48 -6.51
N PRO A 183 -14.27 1.02 -7.14
CA PRO A 183 -13.03 1.36 -6.42
C PRO A 183 -13.29 2.20 -5.17
N ALA A 184 -12.39 2.10 -4.18
CA ALA A 184 -12.51 2.88 -2.95
C ALA A 184 -12.31 4.38 -3.22
N GLU A 185 -13.18 5.19 -2.62
CA GLU A 185 -13.03 6.62 -2.45
C GLU A 185 -12.44 6.87 -1.06
N LEU A 186 -11.24 7.44 -0.99
CA LEU A 186 -10.61 7.84 0.27
C LEU A 186 -11.28 9.13 0.76
N LEU A 187 -11.98 9.07 1.90
CA LEU A 187 -12.65 10.23 2.49
C LEU A 187 -11.72 11.01 3.42
N GLU A 188 -10.96 10.30 4.25
CA GLU A 188 -10.01 10.88 5.20
C GLU A 188 -8.94 9.85 5.55
N ALA A 189 -7.71 10.31 5.78
CA ALA A 189 -6.60 9.48 6.22
C ALA A 189 -5.90 10.11 7.41
N HIS A 190 -5.35 9.26 8.28
CA HIS A 190 -4.48 9.68 9.37
C HIS A 190 -3.23 8.80 9.39
N VAL A 191 -2.07 9.43 9.62
CA VAL A 191 -0.80 8.71 9.82
C VAL A 191 -0.17 9.22 11.10
N MET A 192 -0.11 8.35 12.11
CA MET A 192 0.24 8.72 13.48
C MET A 192 1.27 7.75 14.04
N ARG A 193 2.10 8.22 14.96
CA ARG A 193 3.09 7.39 15.65
C ARG A 193 2.43 6.68 16.84
N GLY A 194 2.73 5.40 17.04
CA GLY A 194 2.10 4.53 18.04
C GLY A 194 1.16 3.51 17.40
N ALA A 195 0.56 2.68 18.23
CA ALA A 195 -0.38 1.66 17.76
C ALA A 195 -1.76 2.28 17.52
N TRP A 196 -2.59 1.63 16.72
CA TRP A 196 -3.99 2.01 16.53
C TRP A 196 -4.74 2.33 17.84
N ALA A 197 -4.56 1.48 18.85
CA ALA A 197 -5.29 1.57 20.11
C ALA A 197 -5.10 2.91 20.82
N ASP A 198 -3.94 3.54 20.63
CA ASP A 198 -3.60 4.83 21.23
C ASP A 198 -4.40 5.99 20.59
N HIS A 199 -4.88 5.80 19.35
CA HIS A 199 -5.45 6.85 18.52
C HIS A 199 -6.95 6.72 18.26
N ILE A 200 -7.61 5.74 18.87
CA ILE A 200 -9.05 5.48 18.67
C ILE A 200 -9.91 6.74 18.94
N ASN A 201 -9.52 7.54 19.92
CA ASN A 201 -10.24 8.77 20.31
C ASN A 201 -10.13 9.90 19.26
N VAL A 202 -9.17 9.83 18.35
CA VAL A 202 -9.06 10.75 17.21
C VAL A 202 -9.88 10.21 16.03
N ILE A 203 -9.76 8.91 15.81
CA ILE A 203 -10.24 8.23 14.62
C ILE A 203 -11.75 8.00 14.63
N LEU A 204 -12.29 7.50 15.74
CA LEU A 204 -13.71 7.18 15.82
C LEU A 204 -14.60 8.43 15.63
N PRO A 205 -14.30 9.59 16.24
CA PRO A 205 -15.03 10.81 15.93
C PRO A 205 -14.92 11.24 14.47
N ALA A 206 -13.78 11.01 13.81
CA ALA A 206 -13.64 11.30 12.39
C ALA A 206 -14.56 10.42 11.53
N TYR A 207 -14.57 9.12 11.82
CA TYR A 207 -15.47 8.16 11.19
C TYR A 207 -16.94 8.55 11.33
N GLU A 208 -17.37 8.84 12.56
CA GLU A 208 -18.76 9.22 12.84
C GLU A 208 -19.18 10.50 12.12
N ARG A 209 -18.26 11.47 11.91
CA ARG A 209 -18.57 12.66 11.11
C ARG A 209 -18.90 12.30 9.67
N HIS A 210 -18.11 11.42 9.05
CA HIS A 210 -18.37 10.98 7.67
C HIS A 210 -19.65 10.16 7.56
N VAL A 211 -19.91 9.24 8.50
CA VAL A 211 -21.17 8.49 8.57
C VAL A 211 -22.37 9.43 8.66
N ARG A 212 -22.33 10.44 9.54
CA ARG A 212 -23.41 11.45 9.64
C ARG A 212 -23.55 12.29 8.37
N ALA A 213 -22.45 12.62 7.70
CA ALA A 213 -22.45 13.40 6.48
C ALA A 213 -23.05 12.64 5.28
N MET A 214 -23.06 11.30 5.32
CA MET A 214 -23.71 10.47 4.29
C MET A 214 -25.24 10.55 4.33
N GLY A 215 -25.83 11.06 5.42
CA GLY A 215 -27.26 11.29 5.53
C GLY A 215 -28.03 10.07 6.04
N ASP A 216 -29.02 9.62 5.27
CA ASP A 216 -29.94 8.56 5.68
C ASP A 216 -29.23 7.19 5.75
N PRO A 217 -29.16 6.56 6.94
CA PRO A 217 -28.53 5.26 7.12
C PRO A 217 -29.17 4.11 6.32
N THR A 218 -30.39 4.28 5.81
CA THR A 218 -31.03 3.27 4.95
C THR A 218 -30.38 3.15 3.57
N TYR A 219 -29.66 4.20 3.11
CA TYR A 219 -29.05 4.23 1.78
C TYR A 219 -27.62 3.69 1.74
N PHE A 220 -27.00 3.41 2.89
CA PHE A 220 -25.63 2.93 2.95
C PHE A 220 -25.41 1.92 4.06
N TRP A 221 -24.44 1.04 3.83
CA TRP A 221 -24.02 0.08 4.84
C TRP A 221 -22.81 0.63 5.61
N ASP A 222 -23.03 0.91 6.90
CA ASP A 222 -21.97 1.17 7.87
C ASP A 222 -21.38 -0.16 8.39
N ILE A 223 -20.16 -0.47 7.99
CA ILE A 223 -19.42 -1.65 8.47
C ILE A 223 -18.69 -1.36 9.79
N GLY A 224 -18.36 -0.09 10.05
CA GLY A 224 -17.45 0.28 11.13
C GLY A 224 -16.02 -0.12 10.80
N ASP A 225 -15.41 -0.93 11.66
CA ASP A 225 -14.05 -1.46 11.47
C ASP A 225 -14.07 -2.70 10.57
N LEU A 226 -13.40 -2.63 9.42
CA LEU A 226 -13.44 -3.74 8.47
C LEU A 226 -12.75 -4.99 9.02
N GLU A 227 -11.67 -4.84 9.80
CA GLU A 227 -10.96 -6.00 10.35
C GLU A 227 -11.81 -6.71 11.39
N ASP A 228 -12.42 -5.95 12.30
CA ASP A 228 -13.32 -6.53 13.31
C ASP A 228 -14.54 -7.18 12.63
N TRP A 229 -15.08 -6.55 11.58
CA TRP A 229 -16.17 -7.12 10.79
C TRP A 229 -15.76 -8.43 10.12
N LEU A 230 -14.61 -8.47 9.45
CA LEU A 230 -14.08 -9.69 8.81
C LEU A 230 -13.86 -10.79 9.85
N ALA A 231 -13.23 -10.47 10.99
CA ALA A 231 -12.99 -11.43 12.06
C ALA A 231 -14.29 -12.01 12.66
N SER A 232 -15.35 -11.19 12.75
CA SER A 232 -16.65 -11.64 13.24
C SER A 232 -17.40 -12.59 12.28
N ARG A 233 -17.08 -12.53 10.98
CA ARG A 233 -17.76 -13.30 9.92
C ARG A 233 -16.94 -14.48 9.41
N PHE A 234 -15.61 -14.38 9.49
CA PHE A 234 -14.64 -15.37 9.03
C PHE A 234 -13.63 -15.62 10.15
N PRO A 235 -14.03 -16.30 11.25
CA PRO A 235 -13.10 -16.63 12.30
C PRO A 235 -11.95 -17.48 11.72
N PRO A 236 -10.72 -17.31 12.22
CA PRO A 236 -9.52 -17.95 11.65
C PRO A 236 -9.57 -19.49 11.62
N ASP A 237 -10.51 -20.11 12.34
CA ASP A 237 -10.72 -21.57 12.37
C ASP A 237 -11.76 -22.08 11.35
N ALA A 238 -12.22 -21.25 10.42
CA ALA A 238 -13.25 -21.59 9.43
C ALA A 238 -12.71 -22.11 8.08
N GLU A 239 -11.41 -22.43 8.00
CA GLU A 239 -10.78 -23.12 6.85
C GLU A 239 -10.82 -24.65 6.98
#